data_AF-A0A2X3CWY1-F1
#
_entry.id   AF-A0A2X3CWY1-F1
#
_cell.length_a   1.000
_cell.length_b   1.000
_cell.length_c   1.000
_cell.angle_alpha   90.00
_cell.angle_beta   90.00
_cell.angle_gamma   90.00
#
_symmetry.space_group_name_H-M   'P 1'
#
loop_
_entity.id
_entity.type
_entity.pdbx_description
1 polymer ?
#
loop_
_entity_poly.entity_id
_entity_poly.type
_entity_poly.pdbx_seq_one_letter_code
_entity_poly.pdbx_strand_id
1 'polypeptide(L)' 'MRGDEGYLLALAYSTQRGYGRNHPFAGEIRSGYVQVEIVPEELGFSVNIGELLLTECEMVNGFVAPQEEPPHFTAATA' A
#
# COMPACT_ATOMS: atom_id res chain seq x y z
N MET A 1 -6.04 16.78 6.49
CA MET A 1 -4.72 16.52 5.85
C MET A 1 -4.53 15.01 5.89
N ARG A 2 -4.36 14.28 4.77
CA ARG A 2 -4.47 12.80 4.82
C ARG A 2 -3.23 12.08 5.41
N GLY A 3 -2.13 12.80 5.60
CA GLY A 3 -0.91 12.40 6.31
C GLY A 3 0.18 13.39 5.93
N ASP A 4 1.02 13.82 6.87
CA ASP A 4 2.16 14.70 6.56
C ASP A 4 3.35 13.84 6.13
N GLU A 5 3.98 14.20 5.00
CA GLU A 5 5.08 13.42 4.40
C GLU A 5 6.27 13.32 5.35
N GLY A 6 6.71 14.46 5.92
CA GLY A 6 7.87 14.50 6.82
C GLY A 6 7.64 13.71 8.10
N TYR A 7 6.44 13.81 8.67
CA TYR A 7 6.04 13.04 9.84
C TYR A 7 6.02 11.53 9.57
N LEU A 8 5.37 11.09 8.48
CA LEU A 8 5.30 9.67 8.14
C LEU A 8 6.66 9.10 7.76
N LEU A 9 7.51 9.86 7.07
CA LEU A 9 8.90 9.46 6.79
C LEU A 9 9.72 9.34 8.07
N ALA A 10 9.58 10.26 9.02
CA ALA A 10 10.28 10.18 10.29
C ALA A 10 9.82 8.97 11.12
N LEU A 11 8.52 8.68 11.13
CA LEU A 11 7.98 7.46 11.75
C LEU A 11 8.52 6.20 11.09
N ALA A 12 8.45 6.08 9.76
CA ALA A 12 8.98 4.94 9.01
C ALA A 12 10.49 4.76 9.22
N TYR A 13 11.24 5.84 9.25
CA TYR A 13 12.67 5.79 9.54
C TYR A 13 12.95 5.32 10.98
N SER A 14 12.14 5.70 11.96
CA SER A 14 12.30 5.23 13.34
C SER A 14 12.14 3.71 13.46
N THR A 15 11.23 3.09 12.69
CA THR A 15 11.05 1.63 12.69
C THR A 15 12.26 0.91 12.09
N GLN A 16 12.84 1.45 11.02
CA GLN A 16 14.10 0.96 10.43
C GLN A 16 15.26 1.04 11.44
N ARG A 17 15.25 2.06 12.30
CA ARG A 17 16.26 2.26 13.37
C ARG A 17 15.97 1.48 14.65
N GLY A 18 14.91 0.65 14.68
CA GLY A 18 14.66 -0.31 15.76
C GLY A 18 13.44 -0.01 16.64
N TYR A 19 12.77 1.13 16.47
CA TYR A 19 11.56 1.47 17.22
C TYR A 19 10.33 0.84 16.55
N GLY A 20 9.96 -0.38 16.94
CA GLY A 20 8.85 -1.12 16.29
C GLY A 20 9.26 -1.77 14.98
N ARG A 21 10.46 -2.38 14.95
CA ARG A 21 11.07 -2.99 13.75
C ARG A 21 10.18 -4.04 13.10
N ASN A 22 9.97 -3.92 11.79
CA ASN A 22 9.18 -4.85 10.96
C ASN A 22 9.96 -5.50 9.80
N HIS A 23 11.27 -5.23 9.65
CA HIS A 23 12.14 -5.75 8.58
C HIS A 23 11.59 -5.52 7.15
N PRO A 24 11.46 -4.26 6.72
CA PRO A 24 10.80 -3.94 5.47
C PRO A 24 11.75 -4.06 4.26
N PHE A 25 11.25 -4.68 3.19
CA PHE A 25 11.86 -4.76 1.86
C PHE A 25 10.86 -4.23 0.83
N ALA A 26 11.34 -3.43 -0.13
CA ALA A 26 10.49 -3.04 -1.26
C ALA A 26 10.26 -4.27 -2.15
N GLY A 27 9.03 -4.78 -2.15
CA GLY A 27 8.61 -5.87 -3.05
C GLY A 27 8.41 -5.34 -4.46
N GLU A 28 7.60 -4.28 -4.59
CA GLU A 28 7.36 -3.61 -5.86
C GLU A 28 7.06 -2.11 -5.64
N ILE A 29 7.49 -1.28 -6.60
CA ILE A 29 7.06 0.11 -6.72
C ILE A 29 6.66 0.31 -8.18
N ARG A 30 5.40 0.68 -8.43
CA ARG A 30 4.89 0.92 -9.78
C ARG A 30 4.20 2.26 -9.87
N SER A 31 4.35 2.92 -11.01
CA SER A 31 3.62 4.14 -11.35
C SER A 31 2.94 3.96 -12.69
N GLY A 32 1.67 4.37 -12.80
CA GLY A 32 0.91 4.21 -14.03
C GLY A 32 -0.46 4.86 -13.97
N TYR A 33 -1.14 4.89 -15.12
CA TYR A 33 -2.50 5.39 -15.23
C TYR A 33 -3.50 4.30 -14.90
N VAL A 34 -4.38 4.57 -13.94
CA VAL A 34 -5.51 3.70 -13.58
C VAL A 34 -6.82 4.33 -14.04
N GLN A 35 -7.74 3.51 -14.56
CA GLN A 35 -9.05 3.97 -15.01
C GLN A 35 -9.94 4.27 -13.81
N VAL A 36 -10.71 5.36 -13.90
CA VAL A 36 -11.70 5.76 -12.89
C VAL A 36 -13.09 5.51 -13.42
N GLU A 37 -13.87 4.74 -12.69
CA GLU A 37 -15.24 4.39 -13.04
C GLU A 37 -16.21 4.82 -11.94
N ILE A 38 -17.42 5.19 -12.35
CA ILE A 38 -18.54 5.46 -11.45
C ILE A 38 -19.77 4.69 -11.93
N VAL A 39 -20.71 4.44 -11.01
CA VAL A 39 -22.03 3.89 -11.34
C VAL A 39 -23.08 4.96 -11.01
N PRO A 40 -23.46 5.83 -11.97
CA PRO A 40 -24.49 6.83 -11.74
C PRO A 40 -25.84 6.18 -11.50
N GLU A 41 -26.62 6.70 -10.54
CA GLU A 41 -27.93 6.18 -10.18
C GLU A 41 -28.90 6.22 -11.38
N GLU A 42 -28.77 7.23 -12.24
CA GLU A 42 -29.61 7.43 -13.43
C GLU A 42 -29.36 6.41 -14.53
N LEU A 43 -28.17 5.80 -14.58
CA LEU A 43 -27.77 4.87 -15.63
C LEU A 43 -27.79 3.42 -15.15
N GLY A 44 -27.48 3.16 -13.88
CA GLY A 44 -27.48 1.80 -13.31
C GLY A 44 -26.38 0.88 -13.85
N PHE A 45 -25.35 1.42 -14.53
CA PHE A 45 -24.19 0.67 -15.01
C PHE A 45 -22.89 1.48 -14.89
N SER A 46 -21.74 0.80 -14.94
CA SER A 46 -20.42 1.43 -14.81
C SER A 46 -20.08 2.28 -16.03
N VAL A 47 -19.62 3.51 -15.78
CA VAL A 47 -19.13 4.45 -16.79
C VAL A 47 -17.71 4.89 -16.43
N ASN A 48 -16.79 4.75 -17.38
CA ASN A 48 -15.44 5.28 -17.27
C ASN A 48 -15.43 6.80 -17.46
N ILE A 49 -14.83 7.52 -16.51
CA ILE A 49 -14.79 8.99 -16.49
C ILE A 49 -13.38 9.57 -16.70
N GLY A 50 -12.38 8.73 -16.99
CA GLY A 50 -11.00 9.11 -17.23
C GLY A 50 -10.00 8.25 -16.46
N GLU A 51 -8.80 8.78 -16.29
CA GLU A 51 -7.69 8.06 -15.66
C GLU A 51 -6.89 8.94 -14.69
N LEU A 52 -6.24 8.29 -13.72
CA LEU A 52 -5.37 8.92 -12.73
C LEU A 52 -3.98 8.30 -12.77
N LEU A 53 -2.95 9.15 -12.86
CA LEU A 53 -1.57 8.71 -12.61
C LEU A 53 -1.41 8.48 -11.11
N LEU A 54 -1.18 7.24 -10.71
CA LEU A 54 -0.93 6.84 -9.32
C LEU A 54 0.40 6.09 -9.21
N THR A 55 0.96 6.11 -8.00
CA THR A 55 2.08 5.27 -7.60
C THR A 55 1.61 4.36 -6.49
N GLU A 56 1.92 3.07 -6.59
CA GLU A 56 1.68 2.05 -5.58
C GLU A 56 3.03 1.49 -5.12
N CYS A 57 3.15 1.25 -3.83
CA CYS A 57 4.30 0.62 -3.19
C CYS A 57 3.86 -0.58 -2.36
N GLU A 58 4.45 -1.75 -2.64
CA GLU A 58 4.26 -2.96 -1.84
C GLU A 58 5.53 -3.27 -1.05
N MET A 59 5.37 -3.39 0.26
CA MET A 59 6.44 -3.73 1.20
C MET A 59 6.25 -5.16 1.68
N VAL A 60 7.32 -5.96 1.55
CA VAL A 60 7.42 -7.27 2.21
C VAL A 60 8.12 -7.07 3.55
N ASN A 61 7.50 -7.53 4.62
CA ASN A 61 7.96 -7.40 5.99
C ASN A 61 8.36 -8.75 6.57
N GLY A 62 8.85 -8.78 7.81
CA GLY A 62 9.21 -9.99 8.53
C GLY A 62 8.13 -11.07 8.49
N PHE A 63 8.56 -12.33 8.52
CA PHE A 63 7.67 -13.48 8.48
C PHE A 63 7.07 -13.80 9.85
N VAL A 64 5.89 -14.39 9.83
CA VAL A 64 5.23 -15.00 10.99
C VAL A 64 5.19 -16.52 10.81
N ALA A 65 5.07 -17.26 11.91
CA ALA A 65 4.96 -18.73 11.91
C ALA A 65 3.75 -19.16 12.75
N PRO A 66 2.54 -19.14 12.16
CA PRO A 66 1.31 -19.55 12.84
C PRO A 66 1.28 -21.07 13.06
N GLN A 67 0.40 -21.55 13.95
CA GLN A 67 0.33 -22.99 14.28
C GLN A 67 -0.27 -23.85 13.16
N GLU A 68 -1.23 -23.33 12.40
CA GLU A 68 -2.02 -24.10 11.44
C GLU A 68 -1.61 -23.93 9.97
N GLU A 69 -0.63 -23.07 9.68
CA GLU A 69 -0.18 -22.79 8.32
C GLU A 69 1.33 -22.57 8.22
N PRO A 70 1.94 -22.78 7.03
CA PRO A 70 3.37 -22.55 6.84
C PRO A 70 3.77 -21.09 7.15
N PRO A 71 5.01 -20.87 7.60
CA PRO A 71 5.54 -19.53 7.77
C PRO A 71 5.48 -18.72 6.48
N HIS A 72 5.07 -17.46 6.57
CA HIS A 72 4.92 -16.57 5.43
C HIS A 72 5.27 -15.13 5.80
N PHE A 73 5.69 -14.35 4.80
CA PHE A 73 5.97 -12.93 4.98
C PHE A 73 4.68 -12.14 5.22
N THR A 74 4.78 -11.10 6.04
CA THR A 74 3.72 -10.09 6.14
C THR A 74 3.94 -9.00 5.10
N ALA A 75 2.90 -8.25 4.74
CA ALA A 75 3.00 -7.21 3.70
C ALA A 75 2.23 -5.93 4.07
N ALA A 76 2.56 -4.83 3.41
CA ALA A 76 1.83 -3.57 3.47
C ALA A 76 1.81 -2.89 2.09
N THR A 77 0.69 -2.25 1.75
CA THR A 77 0.51 -1.50 0.50
C THR A 77 0.31 -0.03 0.80
N ALA A 78 1.00 0.84 0.07
CA ALA A 78 0.92 2.30 0.17
C ALA A 78 0.68 2.95 -1.18
#